data_AF-A0A8S2FAX2-F1
#
_entry.id   AF-A0A8S2FAX2-F1
#
_cell.length_a   1.000
_cell.length_b   1.000
_cell.length_c   1.000
_cell.angle_alpha   90.00
_cell.angle_beta   90.00
_cell.angle_gamma   90.00
#
_symmetry.space_group_name_H-M   'P 1'
#
loop_
_entity.id
_entity.type
_entity.pdbx_description
1 polymer ?
#
loop_
_entity_poly.entity_id
_entity_poly.type
_entity_poly.pdbx_seq_one_letter_code
_entity_poly.pdbx_strand_id
1 'polypeptide(L)'
;MVRGMSIDEAIKQLSFHALPTALKMRDTLIEAQEMAVKEHNIEYKSNLWVSQSYVKRALIVKGLRRRPKYQFAVLHYRYFHYMVRLEEGPPPEQFYPAKYPELNERLEKRLDELNSRKIVGSIS
;
A
#
# COMPACT_ATOMS: atom_id res chain seq x y z
N MET A 1 -3.00 4.53 -0.19
CA MET A 1 -3.19 5.90 0.32
C MET A 1 -1.97 6.34 1.11
N VAL A 2 -1.61 5.63 2.19
CA VAL A 2 -0.53 6.05 3.10
C VAL A 2 0.92 5.69 2.68
N ARG A 3 1.13 4.89 1.62
CA ARG A 3 2.50 4.56 1.16
C ARG A 3 3.18 5.79 0.57
N GLY A 4 4.46 5.98 0.92
CA GLY A 4 5.27 7.11 0.49
C GLY A 4 5.04 8.39 1.30
N MET A 5 4.22 8.35 2.35
CA MET A 5 4.02 9.49 3.25
C MET A 5 4.93 9.36 4.46
N SER A 6 5.26 10.50 5.09
CA SER A 6 5.79 10.50 6.45
C SER A 6 4.76 9.91 7.42
N ILE A 7 5.24 9.37 8.53
CA ILE A 7 4.36 8.72 9.50
C ILE A 7 3.33 9.69 10.11
N ASP A 8 3.74 10.92 10.38
CA ASP A 8 2.88 11.95 10.97
C ASP A 8 1.77 12.38 9.99
N GLU A 9 2.11 12.53 8.71
CA GLU A 9 1.12 12.78 7.66
C GLU A 9 0.16 11.61 7.49
N ALA A 10 0.66 10.37 7.50
CA ALA A 10 -0.17 9.18 7.39
C ALA A 10 -1.18 9.08 8.54
N ILE A 11 -0.74 9.33 9.78
CA ILE A 11 -1.61 9.35 10.97
C ILE A 11 -2.65 10.45 10.86
N LYS A 12 -2.25 11.65 10.43
CA LYS A 12 -3.17 12.78 10.21
C LYS A 12 -4.23 12.44 9.16
N GLN A 13 -3.82 11.91 8.00
CA GLN A 13 -4.73 11.52 6.93
C GLN A 13 -5.74 10.44 7.37
N LEU A 14 -5.28 9.44 8.13
CA LEU A 14 -6.16 8.38 8.64
C LEU A 14 -7.12 8.87 9.72
N SER A 15 -6.73 9.87 10.51
CA SER A 15 -7.57 10.43 11.58
C SER A 15 -8.80 11.18 11.06
N PHE A 16 -8.72 11.78 9.87
CA PHE A 16 -9.85 12.49 9.24
C PHE A 16 -10.64 11.62 8.26
N HIS A 17 -10.27 10.35 8.09
CA HIS A 17 -10.93 9.49 7.12
C HIS A 17 -12.24 8.92 7.68
N ALA A 18 -13.31 8.95 6.89
CA ALA A 18 -14.66 8.58 7.35
C ALA A 18 -14.85 7.08 7.63
N LEU A 19 -13.95 6.21 7.14
CA LEU A 19 -14.10 4.77 7.32
C LEU A 19 -13.65 4.33 8.73
N PRO A 20 -14.42 3.47 9.43
CA PRO A 20 -14.04 2.97 10.74
C PRO A 20 -12.76 2.13 10.71
N THR A 21 -12.43 1.54 9.57
CA THR A 21 -11.17 0.79 9.37
C THR A 21 -9.95 1.71 9.41
N ALA A 22 -10.09 2.99 9.07
CA ALA A 22 -8.97 3.93 9.09
C ALA A 22 -8.47 4.19 10.51
N LEU A 23 -9.38 4.22 11.50
CA LEU A 23 -9.02 4.32 12.91
C LEU A 23 -8.15 3.13 13.35
N LYS A 24 -8.54 1.91 12.97
CA LYS A 24 -7.73 0.71 13.26
C LYS A 24 -6.36 0.75 12.59
N MET A 25 -6.28 1.23 11.34
CA MET A 25 -5.01 1.39 10.63
C MET A 25 -4.12 2.45 11.29
N ARG A 26 -4.71 3.55 11.79
CA ARG A 26 -3.99 4.57 12.56
C ARG A 26 -3.40 3.97 13.82
N ASP A 27 -4.19 3.22 14.58
CA ASP A 27 -3.73 2.61 15.83
C ASP A 27 -2.58 1.63 15.57
N THR A 28 -2.63 0.84 14.48
CA THR A 28 -1.50 -0.02 14.09
C THR A 28 -0.24 0.75 13.70
N LEU A 29 -0.35 1.95 13.13
CA LEU A 29 0.82 2.78 12.83
C LEU A 29 1.45 3.36 14.09
N ILE A 30 0.62 3.77 15.06
CA ILE A 30 1.09 4.26 16.36
C ILE A 30 1.81 3.15 17.11
N GLU A 31 1.22 1.94 17.16
CA GLU A 31 1.85 0.76 17.77
C GLU A 31 3.18 0.41 17.08
N ALA A 32 3.23 0.45 15.75
CA ALA A 32 4.46 0.22 15.00
C ALA A 32 5.55 1.27 15.30
N GLN A 33 5.17 2.54 15.45
CA GLN A 33 6.09 3.62 15.84
C GLN A 33 6.62 3.42 17.26
N GLU A 34 5.80 2.91 18.18
CA GLU A 34 6.25 2.59 19.53
C GLU A 34 7.20 1.40 19.55
N MET A 35 6.91 0.33 18.79
CA MET A 35 7.81 -0.82 18.65
C MET A 35 9.15 -0.41 18.02
N ALA A 36 9.13 0.47 17.02
CA ALA A 36 10.32 1.05 16.40
C ALA A 36 11.27 1.71 17.42
N VAL A 37 10.73 2.51 18.34
CA VAL A 37 11.55 3.17 19.38
C VAL A 37 12.01 2.18 20.45
N LYS A 38 11.13 1.27 20.87
CA LYS A 38 11.40 0.35 21.99
C LYS A 38 12.36 -0.78 21.62
N GLU A 39 12.21 -1.35 20.43
CA GLU A 39 12.88 -2.60 20.02
C GLU A 39 13.95 -2.39 18.94
N HIS A 40 13.78 -1.36 18.10
CA HIS A 40 14.66 -1.12 16.95
C HIS A 40 15.60 0.09 17.12
N ASN A 41 15.69 0.67 18.33
CA ASN A 41 16.60 1.76 18.70
C ASN A 41 16.52 3.00 17.79
N ILE A 42 15.34 3.34 17.30
CA ILE A 42 15.13 4.55 16.50
C ILE A 42 14.96 5.74 17.45
N GLU A 43 15.82 6.76 17.31
CA GLU A 43 15.84 7.93 18.20
C GLU A 43 14.62 8.85 18.00
N TYR A 44 14.25 9.12 16.75
CA TYR A 44 13.22 10.09 16.38
C TYR A 44 12.00 9.40 15.79
N LYS A 45 10.88 9.45 16.52
CA LYS A 45 9.57 8.95 16.07
C LYS A 45 9.11 9.56 14.74
N SER A 46 9.42 10.83 14.51
CA SER A 46 9.04 11.54 13.29
C SER A 46 9.94 11.24 12.09
N ASN A 47 11.13 10.64 12.31
CA ASN A 47 12.06 10.27 11.23
C ASN A 47 11.72 8.89 10.65
N LEU A 48 10.44 8.66 10.38
CA LEU A 48 9.91 7.41 9.85
C LEU A 48 8.94 7.70 8.71
N TRP A 49 8.97 6.83 7.71
CA TRP A 49 8.05 6.91 6.59
C TRP A 49 7.52 5.54 6.19
N VAL A 50 6.36 5.53 5.54
CA VAL A 50 5.63 4.30 5.20
C VAL A 50 6.12 3.77 3.85
N SER A 51 7.09 2.85 3.87
CA SER A 51 7.60 2.18 2.67
C SER A 51 6.58 1.22 2.07
N GLN A 52 6.03 0.32 2.88
CA GLN A 52 5.03 -0.64 2.43
C GLN A 52 3.79 -0.59 3.30
N SER A 53 2.62 -0.58 2.68
CA SER A 53 1.34 -0.78 3.35
C SER A 53 0.44 -1.61 2.45
N TYR A 54 0.00 -2.78 2.90
CA TYR A 54 -0.90 -3.63 2.12
C TYR A 54 -1.84 -4.42 3.01
N VAL A 55 -2.91 -4.92 2.40
CA VAL A 55 -3.93 -5.71 3.07
C VAL A 55 -3.99 -7.09 2.43
N LYS A 56 -3.98 -8.14 3.26
CA LYS A 56 -4.19 -9.52 2.82
C LYS A 56 -5.53 -10.04 3.31
N ARG A 57 -6.18 -10.85 2.48
CA ARG A 57 -7.40 -11.56 2.87
C ARG A 57 -7.08 -12.58 3.96
N ALA A 58 -7.89 -12.61 5.01
CA ALA A 58 -7.79 -13.58 6.09
C ALA A 58 -8.93 -14.61 5.98
N LEU A 59 -9.24 -15.26 7.11
CA LEU A 59 -10.36 -16.18 7.23
C LEU A 59 -11.68 -15.54 6.74
N ILE A 60 -12.48 -16.32 6.04
CA ILE A 60 -13.86 -15.97 5.73
C ILE A 60 -14.77 -16.96 6.42
N VAL A 61 -15.51 -16.50 7.42
CA VAL A 61 -16.51 -17.31 8.12
C VAL A 61 -17.83 -17.22 7.35
N LYS A 62 -18.40 -18.38 7.01
CA LYS A 62 -19.71 -18.46 6.34
C LYS A 62 -20.80 -18.56 7.38
N GLY A 63 -21.76 -17.64 7.34
CA GLY A 63 -23.00 -17.69 8.11
C GLY A 63 -24.20 -17.96 7.21
N LEU A 64 -25.36 -18.18 7.82
CA LEU A 64 -26.62 -18.36 7.12
C LEU A 64 -27.61 -17.27 7.54
N ARG A 65 -28.22 -16.58 6.57
CA ARG A 65 -29.28 -15.59 6.81
C ARG A 65 -30.58 -16.08 6.18
N ARG A 66 -31.63 -16.22 6.99
CA ARG A 66 -32.96 -16.57 6.50
C ARG A 66 -33.53 -15.44 5.63
N ARG A 67 -34.10 -15.81 4.48
CA ARG A 67 -34.91 -14.96 3.60
C ARG A 67 -36.38 -15.42 3.64
N PRO A 68 -37.34 -14.61 3.15
CA PRO A 68 -38.73 -15.03 3.01
C PRO A 68 -38.88 -16.31 2.16
N LYS A 69 -40.05 -16.96 2.26
CA LYS A 69 -40.40 -18.17 1.48
C LYS A 69 -39.39 -19.32 1.62
N TYR A 70 -38.92 -19.59 2.85
CA TYR A 70 -38.02 -20.70 3.19
C TYR A 70 -36.66 -20.70 2.45
N GLN A 71 -36.22 -19.54 1.97
CA GLN A 71 -34.92 -19.40 1.32
C GLN A 71 -33.82 -19.02 2.31
N PHE A 72 -32.57 -19.37 2.00
CA PHE A 72 -31.40 -18.97 2.79
C PHE A 72 -30.35 -18.25 1.93
N ALA A 73 -29.71 -17.25 2.51
CA ALA A 73 -28.53 -16.60 1.95
C ALA A 73 -27.28 -17.05 2.72
N VAL A 74 -26.20 -17.36 2.02
CA VAL A 74 -24.89 -17.50 2.67
C VAL A 74 -24.34 -16.10 2.91
N LEU A 75 -24.07 -15.76 4.17
CA LEU A 75 -23.38 -14.54 4.56
C LEU A 75 -21.89 -14.83 4.67
N HIS A 76 -21.04 -13.88 4.26
CA HIS A 76 -19.60 -14.01 4.38
C HIS A 76 -19.06 -12.94 5.34
N TYR A 77 -18.66 -13.35 6.54
CA TYR A 77 -17.90 -12.51 7.45
C TYR A 77 -16.44 -12.53 7.01
N ARG A 78 -15.99 -11.42 6.41
CA ARG A 78 -14.66 -11.31 5.80
C ARG A 78 -13.71 -10.64 6.78
N TYR A 79 -12.64 -11.32 7.12
CA TYR A 79 -11.52 -10.76 7.87
C TYR A 79 -10.35 -10.45 6.93
N PHE A 80 -9.48 -9.56 7.37
CA PHE A 80 -8.27 -9.18 6.65
C PHE A 80 -7.14 -8.88 7.64
N HIS A 81 -5.91 -8.97 7.15
CA HIS A 81 -4.71 -8.53 7.86
C HIS A 81 -4.21 -7.24 7.22
N TYR A 82 -3.92 -6.24 8.04
CA TYR A 82 -3.21 -5.05 7.61
C TYR A 82 -1.75 -5.19 8.00
N MET A 83 -0.85 -4.99 7.05
CA MET A 83 0.60 -5.13 7.23
C MET A 83 1.29 -3.85 6.78
N VAL A 84 2.25 -3.37 7.58
CA VAL A 84 3.02 -2.16 7.32
C VAL A 84 4.51 -2.44 7.52
N ARG A 85 5.33 -1.80 6.68
CA ARG A 85 6.77 -1.66 6.90
C ARG A 85 7.10 -0.16 6.98
N LEU A 86 7.72 0.23 8.08
CA LEU A 86 8.28 1.56 8.29
C LEU A 86 9.77 1.50 7.97
N GLU A 87 10.28 2.55 7.34
CA GLU A 87 11.70 2.75 7.08
C GLU A 87 12.15 4.06 7.74
N GLU A 88 13.37 4.07 8.25
CA GLU A 88 13.97 5.25 8.86
C GLU A 88 14.40 6.24 7.78
N GLY A 89 14.21 7.54 8.07
CA GLY A 89 14.60 8.63 7.18
C GLY A 89 13.42 9.45 6.68
N PRO A 90 13.70 10.49 5.86
CA PRO A 90 12.66 11.24 5.19
C PRO A 90 11.97 10.38 4.11
N PRO A 91 10.68 10.63 3.83
CA PRO A 91 10.01 9.97 2.70
C PRO A 91 10.73 10.33 1.39
N PRO A 92 10.80 9.41 0.42
CA PRO A 92 11.38 9.68 -0.89
C PRO A 92 10.56 10.77 -1.61
N GLU A 93 11.24 11.69 -2.30
CA GLU A 93 10.60 12.77 -3.06
C GLU A 93 9.55 12.25 -4.03
N GLN A 94 9.84 11.11 -4.68
CA GLN A 94 8.96 10.47 -5.63
C GLN A 94 8.79 8.98 -5.31
N PHE A 95 7.78 8.67 -4.50
CA PHE A 95 7.45 7.28 -4.17
C PHE A 95 6.75 6.53 -5.32
N TYR A 96 5.84 7.19 -6.03
CA TYR A 96 5.16 6.60 -7.18
C TYR A 96 5.87 6.99 -8.47
N PRO A 97 6.07 6.05 -9.42
CA PRO A 97 6.62 6.41 -10.72
C PRO A 97 5.74 7.47 -11.36
N ALA A 98 6.36 8.42 -12.05
CA ALA A 98 5.64 9.44 -12.81
C ALA A 98 4.59 8.77 -13.70
N LYS A 99 3.34 9.22 -13.62
CA LYS A 99 2.24 8.64 -14.42
C LYS A 99 2.52 8.77 -15.92
N TYR A 100 3.23 9.82 -16.30
CA TYR A 100 3.75 10.03 -17.63
C TYR A 100 5.24 10.36 -17.48
N PRO A 101 6.14 9.60 -18.11
CA PRO A 101 7.53 10.04 -18.24
C PRO A 101 7.55 11.37 -18.98
N GLU A 102 8.60 12.16 -18.74
CA GLU A 102 8.85 13.38 -19.50
C GLU A 102 8.82 13.05 -21.01
N LEU A 103 8.39 14.01 -21.84
CA LEU A 103 8.24 13.76 -23.28
C LEU A 103 9.53 13.22 -23.91
N ASN A 104 10.68 13.76 -23.47
CA ASN A 104 12.00 13.37 -23.94
C ASN A 104 12.35 11.92 -23.57
N GLU A 105 12.14 11.51 -22.32
CA GLU A 105 12.36 10.14 -21.88
C GLU A 105 11.49 9.14 -22.66
N ARG A 106 10.26 9.54 -22.99
CA ARG A 106 9.35 8.73 -23.81
C ARG A 106 9.85 8.58 -25.24
N LEU A 107 10.44 9.64 -25.80
CA LEU A 107 11.05 9.62 -27.13
C LEU A 107 12.31 8.74 -27.15
N GLU A 108 13.18 8.89 -26.16
CA GLU A 108 14.40 8.06 -26.02
C GLU A 108 14.04 6.58 -25.92
N LYS A 109 13.12 6.23 -25.02
CA LYS A 109 12.63 4.85 -24.91
C LYS A 109 12.05 4.34 -26.22
N ARG A 110 11.35 5.20 -26.97
CA ARG A 110 10.80 4.84 -28.27
C ARG A 110 11.90 4.63 -29.32
N LEU A 111 12.95 5.45 -29.32
CA LEU A 111 14.11 5.28 -30.19
C LEU A 111 14.84 3.98 -29.87
N ASP A 112 15.04 3.66 -28.59
CA ASP A 112 15.63 2.40 -28.16
C ASP A 112 14.81 1.19 -28.63
N GLU A 113 13.47 1.23 -28.49
CA GLU A 113 12.57 0.22 -29.01
C GLU A 113 12.60 0.06 -30.53
N LEU A 114 12.94 1.13 -31.28
CA LEU A 114 13.11 1.09 -32.73
C LEU A 114 14.48 0.50 -33.09
N ASN A 115 15.53 0.92 -32.39
CA ASN A 115 16.91 0.49 -32.59
C ASN A 115 17.13 -0.99 -32.20
N SER A 116 16.40 -1.49 -31.21
CA SER A 116 16.49 -2.88 -30.76
C SER A 116 15.76 -3.88 -31.67
N ARG A 117 15.07 -3.41 -32.71
CA ARG A 117 14.29 -4.29 -33.60
C ARG A 117 15.24 -5.11 -34.46
N LYS A 118 15.10 -6.43 -34.39
CA LYS A 118 15.75 -7.38 -35.29
C LYS A 118 14.73 -7.96 -36.26
N ILE A 119 15.20 -8.41 -37.42
CA ILE A 119 14.36 -9.11 -38.39
C ILE A 119 14.00 -10.49 -37.78
N VAL A 120 12.71 -10.73 -37.59
CA VAL A 120 12.23 -12.00 -37.03
C VAL A 120 12.49 -13.11 -38.05
N GLY A 121 13.34 -14.08 -37.69
CA GLY A 121 13.69 -15.23 -38.53
C GLY A 121 14.99 -15.12 -39.32
N SER A 122 15.76 -14.04 -39.17
CA SER A 122 17.12 -13.99 -39.73
C SER A 122 18.11 -14.71 -38.82
N ILE A 123 18.93 -15.62 -39.38
CA ILE A 123 20.05 -16.25 -38.67
C ILE A 123 21.16 -15.19 -38.54
N SER A 124 21.19 -14.49 -37.41
CA SER A 124 22.28 -13.58 -37.02
C SER A 124 22.44 -13.63 -35.50
#